data_AF-A0A8K0LFV4-F1
#
_entry.id   AF-A0A8K0LFV4-F1
#
_cell.length_a   1.000
_cell.length_b   1.000
_cell.length_c   1.000
_cell.angle_alpha   90.00
_cell.angle_beta   90.00
_cell.angle_gamma   90.00
#
_symmetry.space_group_name_H-M   'P 1'
#
loop_
_entity.id
_entity.type
_entity.pdbx_description
1 polymer ?
#
loop_
_entity_poly.entity_id
_entity_poly.type
_entity_poly.pdbx_seq_one_letter_code
_entity_poly.pdbx_strand_id
1 'polypeptide(L)'
;MAQRHFWDPTEAASSRIIVVDEFSTDAQQKKKEAAVWHAWEHIPRPYFPDHAPVGTDHYAIEREAYRGPQAKTTEHIPDVIVVRVRHPPPPAQPTPGQRPQRSQERDVLWIECKAPVEMAPHGWHTVLGEATDRLASAHTNREVFLILAIGMKWMCFVWNPAAPLPQNQRLRLRMANNAGFWDDIDTRIQPIPAAALPGQRHIVNNVIETNLAYTLNYWDVNPTTNLQAHLGDLTLLENLFAIIQNHQYVGWNPAHF
;
A
#
# COMPACT_ATOMS: atom_id res chain seq x y z
N MET A 1 -15.06 16.98 15.09
CA MET A 1 -13.90 16.25 15.64
C MET A 1 -12.69 16.67 14.82
N ALA A 2 -11.54 16.93 15.45
CA ALA A 2 -10.32 17.22 14.69
C ALA A 2 -9.95 15.99 13.83
N GLN A 3 -9.48 16.23 12.60
CA GLN A 3 -8.95 15.16 11.75
C GLN A 3 -7.68 14.62 12.42
N ARG A 4 -7.59 13.30 12.55
CA ARG A 4 -6.47 12.60 13.19
C ARG A 4 -5.47 12.21 12.11
N HIS A 5 -4.26 12.74 12.16
CA HIS A 5 -3.24 12.50 11.15
C HIS A 5 -2.29 11.41 11.60
N PHE A 6 -1.90 10.47 10.72
CA PHE A 6 -0.97 9.40 11.10
C PHE A 6 0.41 9.91 11.52
N TRP A 7 0.77 11.13 11.11
CA TRP A 7 2.02 11.81 11.46
C TRP A 7 1.88 12.71 12.69
N ASP A 8 0.73 12.75 13.36
CA ASP A 8 0.62 13.42 14.65
C ASP A 8 1.53 12.72 15.67
N PRO A 9 2.29 13.45 16.51
CA PRO A 9 3.22 12.86 17.47
C PRO A 9 2.57 11.90 18.49
N THR A 10 1.25 11.96 18.64
CA THR A 10 0.48 11.05 19.51
C THR A 10 0.15 9.72 18.82
N GLU A 11 0.30 9.63 17.50
CA GLU A 11 0.10 8.39 16.76
C GLU A 11 1.35 7.52 16.80
N ALA A 12 1.15 6.21 16.99
CA ALA A 12 2.23 5.24 16.93
C ALA A 12 2.97 5.29 15.58
N ALA A 13 2.26 5.56 14.48
CA ALA A 13 2.84 5.68 13.14
C ALA A 13 3.95 6.75 13.07
N SER A 14 3.78 7.92 13.70
CA SER A 14 4.79 8.99 13.70
C SER A 14 6.17 8.50 14.20
N SER A 15 6.18 7.75 15.31
CA SER A 15 7.40 7.18 15.90
C SER A 15 8.02 6.09 15.04
N ARG A 16 7.19 5.28 14.35
CA ARG A 16 7.68 4.21 13.47
C ARG A 16 8.28 4.78 12.18
N ILE A 17 7.75 5.87 11.66
CA ILE A 17 8.31 6.55 10.48
C ILE A 17 9.71 7.07 10.77
N ILE A 18 9.98 7.61 11.97
CA ILE A 18 11.33 8.05 12.36
C ILE A 18 12.32 6.88 12.29
N VAL A 19 11.94 5.69 12.78
CA VAL A 19 12.80 4.49 12.72
C VAL A 19 13.13 4.09 11.27
N VAL A 20 12.21 4.31 10.32
CA VAL A 20 12.49 4.06 8.89
C VAL A 20 13.57 5.00 8.37
N ASP A 21 13.55 6.27 8.76
CA ASP A 21 14.58 7.25 8.39
C ASP A 21 15.94 6.91 9.00
N GLU A 22 15.99 6.57 10.29
CA GLU A 22 17.19 6.07 10.96
C GLU A 22 17.79 4.86 10.24
N PHE A 23 16.94 3.91 9.83
CA PHE A 23 17.39 2.74 9.07
C PHE A 23 17.88 3.08 7.67
N SER A 24 17.34 4.14 7.06
CA SER A 24 17.72 4.58 5.71
C SER A 24 19.12 5.20 5.67
N THR A 25 19.59 5.74 6.80
CA THR A 25 20.93 6.35 6.92
C THR A 25 22.01 5.38 7.39
N ASP A 26 21.65 4.32 8.10
CA ASP A 26 22.58 3.28 8.57
C ASP A 26 22.84 2.20 7.49
N ALA A 27 24.12 2.00 7.13
CA ALA A 27 24.52 1.08 6.07
C ALA A 27 24.17 -0.40 6.31
N GLN A 28 24.07 -0.84 7.57
CA GLN A 28 23.68 -2.19 7.95
C GLN A 28 22.17 -2.33 8.07
N GLN A 29 21.48 -1.31 8.57
CA GLN A 29 20.03 -1.36 8.78
C GLN A 29 19.23 -1.11 7.49
N LYS A 30 19.77 -0.38 6.52
CA LYS A 30 19.08 -0.06 5.25
C LYS A 30 18.71 -1.27 4.38
N LYS A 31 19.19 -2.47 4.75
CA LYS A 31 18.84 -3.75 4.12
C LYS A 31 17.64 -4.44 4.80
N LYS A 32 17.12 -3.90 5.90
CA LYS A 32 16.05 -4.52 6.68
C LYS A 32 14.69 -3.93 6.30
N GLU A 33 13.76 -4.82 5.97
CA GLU A 33 12.36 -4.47 5.68
C GLU A 33 11.56 -4.18 6.95
N ALA A 34 12.05 -4.66 8.11
CA ALA A 34 11.42 -4.58 9.43
C ALA A 34 10.88 -3.20 9.80
N ALA A 35 11.71 -2.15 9.67
CA ALA A 35 11.27 -0.80 9.99
C ALA A 35 10.12 -0.34 9.09
N VAL A 36 10.17 -0.70 7.81
CA VAL A 36 9.23 -0.26 6.79
C VAL A 36 7.86 -0.88 7.03
N TRP A 37 7.76 -2.21 7.12
CA TRP A 37 6.46 -2.83 7.35
C TRP A 37 5.89 -2.49 8.73
N HIS A 38 6.71 -2.30 9.77
CA HIS A 38 6.22 -1.84 11.07
C HIS A 38 5.58 -0.44 10.99
N ALA A 39 6.17 0.48 10.20
CA ALA A 39 5.55 1.79 9.97
C ALA A 39 4.24 1.65 9.21
N TRP A 40 4.25 0.89 8.11
CA TRP A 40 3.08 0.69 7.25
C TRP A 40 1.96 -0.16 7.88
N GLU A 41 2.24 -0.92 8.94
CA GLU A 41 1.22 -1.54 9.79
C GLU A 41 0.46 -0.51 10.64
N HIS A 42 1.10 0.61 10.99
CA HIS A 42 0.51 1.63 11.88
C HIS A 42 -0.10 2.81 11.11
N ILE A 43 0.48 3.19 9.97
CA ILE A 43 0.03 4.32 9.15
C ILE A 43 -1.47 4.25 8.80
N PRO A 44 -2.04 3.09 8.39
CA PRO A 44 -3.45 3.02 8.00
C PRO A 44 -4.43 2.98 9.20
N ARG A 45 -3.96 2.65 10.41
CA ARG A 45 -4.83 2.39 11.59
C ARG A 45 -5.78 3.54 11.95
N PRO A 46 -5.41 4.82 11.88
CA PRO A 46 -6.34 5.92 12.15
C PRO A 46 -7.51 6.00 11.16
N TYR A 47 -7.37 5.43 9.96
CA TYR A 47 -8.36 5.48 8.89
C TYR A 47 -9.12 4.17 8.74
N PHE A 48 -8.56 3.04 9.17
CA PHE A 48 -9.22 1.74 9.06
C PHE A 48 -9.42 1.13 10.44
N PRO A 49 -10.46 1.57 11.19
CA PRO A 49 -10.68 1.11 12.55
C PRO A 49 -11.03 -0.37 12.59
N ASP A 50 -10.43 -1.07 13.54
CA ASP A 50 -10.61 -2.51 13.78
C ASP A 50 -11.87 -2.83 14.60
N HIS A 51 -12.54 -1.79 15.09
CA HIS A 51 -13.78 -1.85 15.82
C HIS A 51 -14.82 -0.98 15.12
N ALA A 52 -16.03 -1.51 15.01
CA ALA A 52 -17.17 -0.77 14.49
C ALA A 52 -18.44 -1.16 15.27
N PRO A 53 -19.50 -0.33 15.23
CA PRO A 53 -20.80 -0.70 15.76
C PRO A 53 -21.29 -2.06 15.22
N VAL A 54 -22.08 -2.78 16.02
CA VAL A 54 -22.63 -4.08 15.64
C VAL A 54 -23.38 -3.97 14.31
N GLY A 55 -23.05 -4.84 13.36
CA GLY A 55 -23.69 -4.87 12.04
C GLY A 55 -23.10 -3.91 11.01
N THR A 56 -21.98 -3.24 11.32
CA THR A 56 -21.25 -2.39 10.36
C THR A 56 -19.91 -3.00 9.99
N ASP A 57 -19.40 -2.60 8.83
CA ASP A 57 -18.08 -3.03 8.36
C ASP A 57 -17.00 -2.49 9.29
N HIS A 58 -16.02 -3.34 9.54
CA HIS A 58 -14.78 -2.98 10.24
C HIS A 58 -13.61 -3.48 9.43
N TYR A 59 -12.42 -3.00 9.78
CA TYR A 59 -11.22 -3.34 9.03
C TYR A 59 -10.28 -4.22 9.85
N ALA A 60 -9.39 -4.90 9.18
CA ALA A 60 -8.24 -5.54 9.79
C ALA A 60 -7.00 -5.08 9.02
N ILE A 61 -5.94 -4.76 9.75
CA ILE A 61 -4.63 -4.46 9.18
C ILE A 61 -3.72 -5.58 9.62
N GLU A 62 -3.32 -6.41 8.67
CA GLU A 62 -2.63 -7.66 8.94
C GLU A 62 -1.35 -7.73 8.11
N ARG A 63 -0.27 -8.22 8.71
CA ARG A 63 0.89 -8.68 7.95
C ARG A 63 0.56 -10.04 7.38
N GLU A 64 0.61 -10.16 6.06
CA GLU A 64 0.16 -11.36 5.37
C GLU A 64 1.30 -12.34 5.12
N ALA A 65 1.07 -13.64 5.35
CA ALA A 65 1.94 -14.72 4.88
C ALA A 65 2.09 -14.72 3.34
N TYR A 66 3.18 -15.27 2.78
CA TYR A 66 3.50 -15.11 1.36
C TYR A 66 2.42 -15.80 0.52
N ARG A 67 1.83 -15.06 -0.42
CA ARG A 67 0.80 -15.54 -1.35
C ARG A 67 1.36 -15.54 -2.77
N GLY A 68 1.84 -16.69 -3.23
CA GLY A 68 2.40 -16.84 -4.57
C GLY A 68 2.84 -18.28 -4.89
N PRO A 69 3.34 -18.54 -6.11
CA PRO A 69 3.92 -19.83 -6.47
C PRO A 69 5.03 -20.21 -5.48
N GLN A 70 5.21 -21.51 -5.19
CA GLN A 70 6.15 -22.02 -4.17
C GLN A 70 7.44 -21.19 -4.10
N ALA A 71 7.62 -20.49 -2.97
CA ALA A 71 8.85 -19.77 -2.70
C ALA A 71 10.02 -20.75 -2.70
N LYS A 72 11.09 -20.41 -3.42
CA LYS A 72 12.39 -21.02 -3.14
C LYS A 72 12.78 -20.57 -1.73
N THR A 73 12.79 -21.53 -0.81
CA THR A 73 13.54 -21.57 0.47
C THR A 73 13.01 -20.80 1.69
N THR A 74 13.47 -21.32 2.83
CA THR A 74 13.07 -21.19 4.23
C THR A 74 13.27 -19.82 4.92
N GLU A 75 13.47 -18.72 4.19
CA GLU A 75 13.84 -17.41 4.78
C GLU A 75 12.96 -16.22 4.38
N HIS A 76 12.08 -16.32 3.39
CA HIS A 76 11.26 -15.17 3.01
C HIS A 76 9.99 -15.09 3.87
N ILE A 77 10.11 -14.44 5.03
CA ILE A 77 8.94 -13.89 5.72
C ILE A 77 8.46 -12.72 4.85
N PRO A 78 7.20 -12.70 4.40
CA PRO A 78 6.65 -11.62 3.60
C PRO A 78 6.51 -10.31 4.40
N ASP A 79 6.77 -9.20 3.73
CA ASP A 79 6.69 -7.85 4.29
C ASP A 79 5.50 -7.09 3.70
N VAL A 80 4.42 -7.83 3.39
CA VAL A 80 3.17 -7.26 2.89
C VAL A 80 2.26 -6.92 4.05
N ILE A 81 1.76 -5.68 4.06
CA ILE A 81 0.64 -5.27 4.90
C ILE A 81 -0.62 -5.24 4.05
N VAL A 82 -1.68 -5.87 4.54
CA VAL A 82 -2.98 -5.90 3.89
C VAL A 82 -4.01 -5.24 4.78
N VAL A 83 -4.79 -4.31 4.21
CA VAL A 83 -6.01 -3.82 4.82
C VAL A 83 -7.17 -4.62 4.26
N ARG A 84 -7.94 -5.22 5.15
CA ARG A 84 -9.06 -6.09 4.84
C ARG A 84 -10.34 -5.52 5.42
N VAL A 85 -11.38 -5.38 4.60
CA VAL A 85 -12.73 -5.08 5.09
C VAL A 85 -13.42 -6.37 5.50
N ARG A 86 -14.06 -6.36 6.67
CA ARG A 86 -14.82 -7.48 7.23
C ARG A 86 -16.29 -7.09 7.33
N HIS A 87 -17.12 -7.83 6.63
CA HIS A 87 -18.58 -7.68 6.69
C HIS A 87 -19.15 -8.69 7.69
N PRO A 88 -19.93 -8.22 8.68
CA PRO A 88 -20.47 -9.09 9.71
C PRO A 88 -21.45 -10.11 9.09
N PRO A 89 -21.37 -11.39 9.48
CA PRO A 89 -22.31 -12.40 8.98
C PRO A 89 -23.71 -12.16 9.58
N PRO A 90 -24.80 -12.40 8.82
CA PRO A 90 -26.16 -12.38 9.36
C PRO A 90 -26.47 -13.67 10.16
N PRO A 91 -27.09 -13.60 11.35
CA PRO A 91 -27.49 -12.40 12.09
C PRO A 91 -26.28 -11.71 12.75
N ALA A 92 -26.26 -10.37 12.71
CA ALA A 92 -25.16 -9.56 13.26
C ALA A 92 -24.94 -9.74 14.77
N GLN A 93 -25.90 -10.34 15.49
CA GLN A 93 -25.76 -10.70 16.90
C GLN A 93 -25.39 -12.18 17.05
N PRO A 94 -24.27 -12.49 17.72
CA PRO A 94 -23.93 -13.87 18.03
C PRO A 94 -25.02 -14.47 18.92
N THR A 95 -25.59 -15.60 18.51
CA THR A 95 -26.53 -16.35 19.35
C THR A 95 -25.73 -17.16 20.37
N PRO A 96 -25.99 -17.03 21.68
CA PRO A 96 -25.31 -17.84 22.69
C PRO A 96 -25.40 -19.34 22.39
N GLY A 97 -24.27 -20.04 22.48
CA GLY A 97 -24.19 -21.47 22.17
C GLY A 97 -23.99 -21.82 20.69
N GLN A 98 -23.94 -20.84 19.78
CA GLN A 98 -23.59 -21.06 18.38
C GLN A 98 -22.14 -20.66 18.09
N ARG A 99 -21.47 -21.44 17.24
CA ARG A 99 -20.15 -21.08 16.71
C ARG A 99 -20.28 -19.79 15.89
N PRO A 100 -19.39 -18.80 16.06
CA PRO A 100 -19.36 -17.63 15.20
C PRO A 100 -19.28 -18.04 13.73
N GLN A 101 -20.17 -17.46 12.91
CA GLN A 101 -20.06 -17.61 11.46
C GLN A 101 -18.83 -16.85 10.98
N ARG A 102 -18.18 -17.33 9.91
CA ARG A 102 -17.08 -16.60 9.30
C ARG A 102 -17.62 -15.33 8.64
N SER A 103 -17.05 -14.19 9.00
CA SER A 103 -17.26 -12.94 8.28
C SER A 103 -16.88 -13.09 6.82
N GLN A 104 -17.60 -12.40 5.94
CA GLN A 104 -17.13 -12.21 4.57
C GLN A 104 -16.04 -11.15 4.61
N GLU A 105 -14.88 -11.46 4.04
CA GLU A 105 -13.74 -10.55 4.08
C GLU A 105 -13.24 -10.26 2.67
N ARG A 106 -12.63 -9.09 2.50
CA ARG A 106 -12.00 -8.69 1.24
C ARG A 106 -10.78 -7.83 1.51
N ASP A 107 -9.69 -8.12 0.82
CA ASP A 107 -8.50 -7.24 0.82
C ASP A 107 -8.81 -6.02 -0.06
N VAL A 108 -8.64 -4.83 0.51
CA VAL A 108 -8.96 -3.55 -0.14
C VAL A 108 -7.70 -2.73 -0.44
N LEU A 109 -6.64 -2.92 0.35
CA LEU A 109 -5.34 -2.30 0.14
C LEU A 109 -4.23 -3.34 0.37
N TRP A 110 -3.30 -3.40 -0.57
CA TRP A 110 -2.07 -4.19 -0.53
C TRP A 110 -0.88 -3.24 -0.44
N ILE A 111 -0.02 -3.42 0.54
CA ILE A 111 1.17 -2.58 0.74
C ILE A 111 2.40 -3.47 0.70
N GLU A 112 3.15 -3.39 -0.40
CA GLU A 112 4.41 -4.10 -0.57
C GLU A 112 5.52 -3.29 0.11
N CYS A 113 6.00 -3.74 1.26
CA CYS A 113 7.05 -3.03 2.01
C CYS A 113 8.42 -3.63 1.71
N LYS A 114 9.40 -2.79 1.40
CA LYS A 114 10.75 -3.21 1.04
C LYS A 114 11.80 -2.31 1.66
N ALA A 115 13.00 -2.86 1.84
CA ALA A 115 14.10 -2.19 2.52
C ALA A 115 14.56 -0.92 1.76
N PRO A 116 15.05 0.12 2.46
CA PRO A 116 15.53 1.35 1.82
C PRO A 116 16.59 1.16 0.71
N VAL A 117 17.36 0.08 0.75
CA VAL A 117 18.36 -0.25 -0.29
C VAL A 117 17.75 -0.46 -1.69
N GLU A 118 16.46 -0.81 -1.77
CA GLU A 118 15.74 -1.05 -3.04
C GLU A 118 15.22 0.24 -3.69
N MET A 119 15.55 1.42 -3.15
CA MET A 119 14.98 2.71 -3.62
C MET A 119 15.46 3.15 -5.00
N ALA A 120 16.49 2.49 -5.55
CA ALA A 120 16.96 2.72 -6.91
C ALA A 120 15.90 2.26 -7.94
N PRO A 121 15.87 2.82 -9.16
CA PRO A 121 14.85 2.46 -10.17
C PRO A 121 14.77 0.96 -10.48
N HIS A 122 15.90 0.25 -10.44
CA HIS A 122 15.90 -1.21 -10.60
C HIS A 122 15.21 -1.93 -9.44
N GLY A 123 15.39 -1.47 -8.20
CA GLY A 123 14.69 -2.04 -7.05
C GLY A 123 13.18 -1.82 -7.16
N TRP A 124 12.71 -0.61 -7.52
CA TRP A 124 11.29 -0.38 -7.81
C TRP A 124 10.71 -1.31 -8.88
N HIS A 125 11.47 -1.59 -9.95
CA HIS A 125 11.06 -2.54 -10.99
C HIS A 125 10.92 -3.96 -10.41
N THR A 126 11.91 -4.43 -9.66
CA THR A 126 11.86 -5.74 -8.97
C THR A 126 10.66 -5.84 -8.02
N VAL A 127 10.46 -4.83 -7.17
CA VAL A 127 9.37 -4.79 -6.19
C VAL A 127 8.00 -4.77 -6.87
N LEU A 128 7.86 -4.02 -7.95
CA LEU A 128 6.63 -4.02 -8.74
C LEU A 128 6.37 -5.40 -9.39
N GLY A 129 7.41 -6.05 -9.94
CA GLY A 129 7.32 -7.41 -10.46
C GLY A 129 6.88 -8.43 -9.41
N GLU A 130 7.53 -8.43 -8.24
CA GLU A 130 7.15 -9.29 -7.12
C GLU A 130 5.71 -9.05 -6.65
N ALA A 131 5.30 -7.79 -6.54
CA ALA A 131 3.92 -7.43 -6.19
C ALA A 131 2.94 -7.98 -7.23
N THR A 132 3.23 -7.84 -8.53
CA THR A 132 2.36 -8.35 -9.60
C THR A 132 2.21 -9.86 -9.58
N ASP A 133 3.28 -10.61 -9.33
CA ASP A 133 3.22 -12.08 -9.25
C ASP A 133 2.33 -12.53 -8.09
N ARG A 134 2.46 -11.88 -6.93
CA ARG A 134 1.65 -12.18 -5.75
C ARG A 134 0.19 -11.79 -5.92
N LEU A 135 -0.06 -10.58 -6.44
CA LEU A 135 -1.40 -10.09 -6.73
C LEU A 135 -2.10 -10.95 -7.80
N ALA A 136 -1.38 -11.40 -8.82
CA ALA A 136 -1.90 -12.33 -9.82
C ALA A 136 -2.36 -13.66 -9.21
N SER A 137 -1.70 -14.13 -8.15
CA SER A 137 -2.09 -15.34 -7.43
C SER A 137 -3.23 -15.10 -6.42
N ALA A 138 -3.17 -14.00 -5.65
CA ALA A 138 -4.09 -13.74 -4.54
C ALA A 138 -5.41 -13.08 -4.99
N HIS A 139 -5.36 -12.30 -6.08
CA HIS A 139 -6.42 -11.44 -6.58
C HIS A 139 -6.60 -11.61 -8.09
N THR A 140 -6.95 -12.83 -8.51
CA THR A 140 -7.08 -13.19 -9.94
C THR A 140 -8.21 -12.45 -10.68
N ASN A 141 -9.22 -11.96 -9.96
CA ASN A 141 -10.46 -11.45 -10.53
C ASN A 141 -11.04 -10.23 -9.80
N ARG A 142 -10.30 -9.64 -8.87
CA ARG A 142 -10.79 -8.52 -8.05
C ARG A 142 -9.79 -7.38 -7.97
N GLU A 143 -10.34 -6.18 -7.92
CA GLU A 143 -9.59 -4.95 -7.76
C GLU A 143 -9.07 -4.79 -6.32
N VAL A 144 -7.83 -4.34 -6.17
CA VAL A 144 -7.19 -4.00 -4.89
C VAL A 144 -6.31 -2.76 -5.09
N PHE A 145 -6.34 -1.82 -4.15
CA PHE A 145 -5.39 -0.69 -4.17
C PHE A 145 -4.00 -1.20 -3.82
N LEU A 146 -2.97 -0.69 -4.48
CA LEU A 146 -1.59 -1.09 -4.26
C LEU A 146 -0.76 0.11 -3.82
N ILE A 147 -0.01 -0.05 -2.74
CA ILE A 147 1.09 0.85 -2.38
C ILE A 147 2.40 0.06 -2.47
N LEU A 148 3.36 0.60 -3.20
CA LEU A 148 4.74 0.15 -3.13
C LEU A 148 5.49 1.07 -2.18
N ALA A 149 5.98 0.52 -1.07
CA ALA A 149 6.63 1.24 0.01
C ALA A 149 8.09 0.80 0.13
N ILE A 150 9.03 1.69 -0.20
CA ILE A 150 10.47 1.42 -0.14
C ILE A 150 11.15 2.44 0.76
N GLY A 151 11.55 2.00 1.96
CA GLY A 151 12.06 2.91 2.99
C GLY A 151 11.06 4.05 3.27
N MET A 152 11.54 5.29 3.17
CA MET A 152 10.72 6.50 3.37
C MET A 152 9.84 6.87 2.16
N LYS A 153 9.99 6.17 1.02
CA LYS A 153 9.33 6.52 -0.23
C LYS A 153 8.16 5.60 -0.55
N TRP A 154 7.15 6.13 -1.22
CA TRP A 154 6.01 5.34 -1.66
C TRP A 154 5.41 5.79 -2.99
N MET A 155 4.75 4.86 -3.67
CA MET A 155 3.94 5.07 -4.87
C MET A 155 2.64 4.29 -4.74
N CYS A 156 1.57 4.79 -5.37
CA CYS A 156 0.26 4.14 -5.34
C CYS A 156 -0.23 3.79 -6.75
N PHE A 157 -0.99 2.70 -6.82
CA PHE A 157 -1.56 2.13 -8.04
C PHE A 157 -2.88 1.42 -7.69
N VAL A 158 -3.55 0.92 -8.73
CA VAL A 158 -4.63 -0.06 -8.61
C VAL A 158 -4.21 -1.33 -9.32
N TRP A 159 -4.40 -2.47 -8.67
CA TRP A 159 -4.41 -3.77 -9.32
C TRP A 159 -5.83 -4.08 -9.78
N ASN A 160 -6.07 -4.12 -11.09
CA ASN A 160 -7.38 -4.46 -11.65
C ASN A 160 -7.24 -5.54 -12.74
N PRO A 161 -7.48 -6.82 -12.39
CA PRO A 161 -7.40 -7.93 -13.31
C PRO A 161 -8.63 -8.05 -14.23
N ALA A 162 -9.74 -7.37 -13.90
CA ALA A 162 -10.99 -7.44 -14.67
C ALA A 162 -10.99 -6.50 -15.87
N ALA A 163 -10.19 -5.42 -15.83
CA ALA A 163 -10.12 -4.42 -16.88
C ALA A 163 -8.67 -4.03 -17.20
N PRO A 164 -7.80 -4.97 -17.64
CA PRO A 164 -6.40 -4.67 -17.93
C PRO A 164 -6.25 -3.57 -18.98
N LEU A 165 -5.22 -2.75 -18.83
CA LEU A 165 -4.92 -1.67 -19.77
C LEU A 165 -4.62 -2.23 -21.16
N PRO A 166 -5.12 -1.58 -22.23
CA PRO A 166 -4.66 -1.85 -23.58
C PRO A 166 -3.14 -1.71 -23.69
N GLN A 167 -2.50 -2.50 -24.59
CA GLN A 167 -1.05 -2.52 -24.72
C GLN A 167 -0.43 -1.14 -25.01
N ASN A 168 -1.13 -0.26 -25.72
CA ASN A 168 -0.69 1.11 -26.01
C ASN A 168 -0.88 2.10 -24.84
N GLN A 169 -1.57 1.68 -23.78
CA GLN A 169 -1.79 2.47 -22.56
C GLN A 169 -1.04 1.89 -21.35
N ARG A 170 -0.27 0.81 -21.53
CA ARG A 170 0.50 0.18 -20.46
C ARG A 170 1.45 1.20 -19.80
N LEU A 171 1.62 1.05 -18.50
CA LEU A 171 2.65 1.78 -17.78
C LEU A 171 4.04 1.28 -18.19
N ARG A 172 5.03 2.16 -18.08
CA ARG A 172 6.44 1.87 -18.31
C ARG A 172 7.25 2.47 -17.18
N LEU A 173 8.36 1.86 -16.77
CA LEU A 173 9.18 2.40 -15.68
C LEU A 173 10.48 3.00 -16.22
N ARG A 174 10.81 4.22 -15.81
CA ARG A 174 12.03 4.92 -16.23
C ARG A 174 13.28 4.20 -15.74
N MET A 175 14.19 3.83 -16.64
CA MET A 175 15.47 3.23 -16.26
C MET A 175 16.38 4.24 -15.54
N ALA A 176 17.25 3.76 -14.65
CA ALA A 176 18.15 4.61 -13.85
C ALA A 176 19.09 5.50 -14.68
N ASN A 177 19.43 5.09 -15.89
CA ASN A 177 20.26 5.87 -16.81
C ASN A 177 19.49 6.94 -17.60
N ASN A 178 18.17 7.08 -17.38
CA ASN A 178 17.24 7.93 -18.13
C ASN A 178 17.22 7.68 -19.65
N ALA A 179 17.90 6.65 -20.14
CA ALA A 179 18.08 6.38 -21.57
C ALA A 179 17.02 5.44 -22.14
N GLY A 180 16.19 4.83 -21.30
CA GLY A 180 15.18 3.87 -21.72
C GLY A 180 14.11 3.60 -20.67
N PHE A 181 13.29 2.59 -20.96
CA PHE A 181 12.17 2.18 -20.14
C PHE A 181 12.13 0.67 -19.97
N TRP A 182 11.72 0.22 -18.79
CA TRP A 182 11.16 -1.12 -18.64
C TRP A 182 9.72 -1.10 -19.12
N ASP A 183 9.46 -1.95 -20.10
CA ASP A 183 8.25 -2.02 -20.91
C ASP A 183 7.36 -3.23 -20.53
N ASP A 184 7.79 -4.00 -19.54
CA ASP A 184 7.22 -5.27 -19.08
C ASP A 184 6.32 -5.11 -17.84
N ILE A 185 5.86 -3.90 -17.54
CA ILE A 185 4.91 -3.68 -16.44
C ILE A 185 3.57 -4.35 -16.79
N ASP A 186 3.06 -5.14 -15.86
CA ASP A 186 1.79 -5.85 -16.03
C ASP A 186 0.64 -4.88 -16.31
N THR A 187 -0.14 -5.15 -17.36
CA THR A 187 -1.27 -4.31 -17.79
C THR A 187 -2.39 -4.19 -16.76
N ARG A 188 -2.42 -5.05 -15.73
CA ARG A 188 -3.38 -5.00 -14.62
C ARG A 188 -2.99 -3.96 -13.57
N ILE A 189 -1.75 -3.46 -13.58
CA ILE A 189 -1.33 -2.31 -12.78
C ILE A 189 -1.73 -1.03 -13.47
N GLN A 190 -2.51 -0.20 -12.77
CA GLN A 190 -3.10 1.01 -13.33
C GLN A 190 -2.81 2.21 -12.44
N PRO A 191 -2.71 3.42 -13.01
CA PRO A 191 -2.82 4.64 -12.21
C PRO A 191 -4.20 4.68 -11.55
N ILE A 192 -4.29 5.26 -10.35
CA ILE A 192 -5.60 5.61 -9.80
C ILE A 192 -6.19 6.71 -10.71
N PRO A 193 -7.47 6.70 -11.09
CA PRO A 193 -8.02 7.75 -11.94
C PRO A 193 -7.80 9.14 -11.34
N ALA A 194 -7.33 10.11 -12.14
CA ALA A 194 -7.02 11.46 -11.66
C ALA A 194 -8.25 12.19 -11.07
N ALA A 195 -9.46 11.81 -11.50
CA ALA A 195 -10.71 12.29 -10.92
C ALA A 195 -10.94 11.79 -9.49
N ALA A 196 -10.39 10.63 -9.13
CA ALA A 196 -10.45 10.07 -7.78
C ALA A 196 -9.29 10.57 -6.92
N LEU A 197 -8.04 10.43 -7.41
CA LEU A 197 -6.84 10.85 -6.69
C LEU A 197 -6.00 11.83 -7.54
N PRO A 198 -6.29 13.14 -7.50
CA PRO A 198 -5.51 14.14 -8.21
C PRO A 198 -4.10 14.27 -7.62
N GLY A 199 -3.13 14.69 -8.42
CA GLY A 199 -1.76 14.96 -7.94
C GLY A 199 -0.80 13.77 -7.94
N GLN A 200 -1.14 12.69 -8.68
CA GLN A 200 -0.28 11.53 -8.94
C GLN A 200 0.95 11.87 -9.82
N ARG A 201 1.94 12.57 -9.24
CA ARG A 201 3.14 13.05 -9.94
C ARG A 201 4.13 11.96 -10.32
N HIS A 202 4.06 10.79 -9.70
CA HIS A 202 4.94 9.65 -10.01
C HIS A 202 4.60 9.00 -11.35
N ILE A 203 3.52 9.40 -12.01
CA ILE A 203 3.13 8.89 -13.34
C ILE A 203 3.00 10.07 -14.31
N VAL A 204 3.88 10.11 -15.33
CA VAL A 204 3.90 11.16 -16.36
C VAL A 204 3.83 10.50 -17.73
N ASN A 205 2.77 10.76 -18.50
CA ASN A 205 2.57 10.19 -19.85
C ASN A 205 2.74 8.65 -19.90
N ASN A 206 2.08 7.94 -18.96
CA ASN A 206 2.19 6.49 -18.75
C ASN A 206 3.61 6.01 -18.38
N VAL A 207 4.47 6.89 -17.88
CA VAL A 207 5.79 6.54 -17.35
C VAL A 207 5.79 6.70 -15.84
N ILE A 208 6.17 5.64 -15.13
CA ILE A 208 6.47 5.64 -13.70
C ILE A 208 7.85 6.28 -13.49
N GLU A 209 7.86 7.42 -12.83
CA GLU A 209 9.04 8.23 -12.50
C GLU A 209 9.39 8.04 -11.02
N THR A 210 10.32 7.11 -10.73
CA THR A 210 10.64 6.71 -9.34
C THR A 210 11.29 7.83 -8.52
N ASN A 211 11.91 8.82 -9.18
CA ASN A 211 12.45 10.02 -8.54
C ASN A 211 11.34 10.98 -8.05
N LEU A 212 10.11 10.80 -8.51
CA LEU A 212 8.94 11.58 -8.10
C LEU A 212 8.09 10.85 -7.05
N ALA A 213 8.55 9.70 -6.55
CA ALA A 213 7.92 8.98 -5.45
C ALA A 213 7.68 9.90 -4.24
N TYR A 214 6.56 9.68 -3.56
CA TYR A 214 6.16 10.43 -2.38
C TYR A 214 7.00 10.07 -1.18
N THR A 215 7.01 10.92 -0.16
CA THR A 215 7.81 10.71 1.05
C THR A 215 6.95 10.69 2.31
N LEU A 216 7.37 9.92 3.31
CA LEU A 216 6.78 9.91 4.66
C LEU A 216 7.39 10.96 5.60
N ASN A 217 8.34 11.77 5.11
CA ASN A 217 8.99 12.80 5.92
C ASN A 217 7.98 13.89 6.30
N TYR A 218 7.67 14.01 7.58
CA TYR A 218 6.72 14.99 8.12
C TYR A 218 7.38 16.10 8.95
N TRP A 219 8.71 16.09 9.08
CA TRP A 219 9.46 17.01 9.92
C TRP A 219 10.27 18.03 9.13
N ASP A 220 10.63 17.74 7.88
CA ASP A 220 11.36 18.70 7.05
C ASP A 220 10.51 19.95 6.80
N VAL A 221 11.14 21.11 6.94
CA VAL A 221 10.52 22.42 6.74
C VAL A 221 11.08 23.04 5.48
N ASN A 222 10.22 23.60 4.65
CA ASN A 222 10.63 24.39 3.51
C ASN A 222 11.29 25.69 4.01
N PRO A 223 12.57 25.94 3.67
CA PRO A 223 13.32 27.08 4.20
C PRO A 223 12.78 28.44 3.73
N THR A 224 11.98 28.47 2.67
CA THR A 224 11.39 29.68 2.11
C THR A 224 10.03 30.00 2.76
N THR A 225 9.22 29.00 3.05
CA THR A 225 7.84 29.20 3.56
C THR A 225 7.70 28.94 5.05
N ASN A 226 8.68 28.32 5.71
CA ASN A 226 8.59 27.80 7.08
C ASN A 226 7.42 26.83 7.30
N LEU A 227 6.89 26.23 6.23
CA LEU A 227 5.85 25.20 6.28
C LEU A 227 6.48 23.81 6.08
N GLN A 228 5.80 22.76 6.54
CA GLN A 228 6.22 21.37 6.29
C GLN A 228 6.42 21.14 4.78
N ALA A 229 7.62 20.73 4.39
CA ALA A 229 8.06 20.64 3.00
C ALA A 229 7.28 19.59 2.19
N HIS A 230 6.77 18.57 2.87
CA HIS A 230 6.15 17.40 2.26
C HIS A 230 4.71 17.16 2.70
N LEU A 231 4.04 18.17 3.27
CA LEU A 231 2.65 18.03 3.70
C LEU A 231 1.74 17.54 2.58
N GLY A 232 1.95 17.98 1.34
CA GLY A 232 1.19 17.52 0.18
C GLY A 232 1.30 16.02 -0.08
N ASP A 233 2.46 15.40 0.20
CA ASP A 233 2.65 13.96 0.06
C ASP A 233 1.84 13.22 1.12
N LEU A 234 1.91 13.68 2.37
CA LEU A 234 1.21 13.09 3.51
C LEU A 234 -0.32 13.20 3.33
N THR A 235 -0.83 14.37 2.95
CA THR A 235 -2.25 14.59 2.64
C THR A 235 -2.72 13.73 1.47
N LEU A 236 -1.89 13.51 0.45
CA LEU A 236 -2.25 12.61 -0.65
C LEU A 236 -2.48 11.17 -0.16
N LEU A 237 -1.67 10.70 0.78
CA LEU A 237 -1.84 9.38 1.38
C LEU A 237 -3.14 9.27 2.19
N GLU A 238 -3.49 10.30 2.96
CA GLU A 238 -4.78 10.32 3.67
C GLU A 238 -5.96 10.34 2.70
N ASN A 239 -5.87 11.13 1.63
CA ASN A 239 -6.89 11.18 0.58
C ASN A 239 -7.04 9.81 -0.09
N LEU A 240 -5.95 9.09 -0.32
CA LEU A 240 -5.99 7.71 -0.79
C LEU A 240 -6.75 6.81 0.19
N PHE A 241 -6.47 6.89 1.49
CA PHE A 241 -7.22 6.11 2.48
C PHE A 241 -8.72 6.46 2.49
N ALA A 242 -9.08 7.72 2.39
CA ALA A 242 -10.47 8.14 2.27
C ALA A 242 -11.14 7.59 1.01
N ILE A 243 -10.44 7.56 -0.13
CA ILE A 243 -10.96 6.93 -1.36
C ILE A 243 -11.20 5.45 -1.15
N ILE A 244 -10.24 4.73 -0.54
CA ILE A 244 -10.34 3.30 -0.25
C ILE A 244 -11.55 3.02 0.65
N GLN A 245 -11.77 3.80 1.72
CA GLN A 245 -12.94 3.61 2.59
C GLN A 245 -14.28 3.80 1.86
N ASN A 246 -14.34 4.72 0.91
CA ASN A 246 -15.57 5.06 0.19
C ASN A 246 -15.73 4.29 -1.14
N HIS A 247 -14.78 3.42 -1.48
CA HIS A 247 -14.81 2.67 -2.72
C HIS A 247 -15.82 1.52 -2.65
N GLN A 248 -16.57 1.30 -3.74
CA GLN A 248 -17.55 0.22 -3.82
C GLN A 248 -16.90 -1.09 -4.27
N TYR A 249 -16.73 -2.00 -3.32
CA TYR A 249 -16.07 -3.27 -3.55
C TYR A 249 -17.04 -4.36 -4.05
N VAL A 250 -16.79 -4.94 -5.23
CA VAL A 250 -17.53 -6.09 -5.77
C VAL A 250 -16.78 -7.43 -5.56
N GLY A 251 -17.37 -8.37 -4.82
CA GLY A 251 -16.81 -9.71 -4.58
C GLY A 251 -16.01 -9.84 -3.28
N TRP A 252 -15.72 -11.09 -2.88
CA TRP A 252 -15.10 -11.47 -1.60
C TRP A 252 -13.78 -12.22 -1.79
N ASN A 253 -12.92 -12.22 -0.77
CA ASN A 253 -11.78 -13.14 -0.72
C ASN A 253 -12.32 -14.59 -0.70
N PRO A 254 -11.73 -15.53 -1.46
CA PRO A 254 -12.08 -16.94 -1.33
C PRO A 254 -11.81 -17.39 0.11
N ALA A 255 -12.67 -18.27 0.63
CA ALA A 255 -12.62 -18.75 2.02
C ALA A 255 -11.36 -19.55 2.39
N HIS A 256 -10.42 -19.70 1.45
CA HIS A 256 -9.24 -20.54 1.52
C HIS A 256 -8.01 -19.77 1.08
N PHE A 257 -7.26 -19.27 2.06
CA PHE A 257 -5.81 -19.28 2.09
C PHE A 257 -5.39 -19.65 3.50
#